data_AF-A0A8S1MXL0-F1
#
_entry.id   AF-A0A8S1MXL0-F1
#
_cell.length_a   1.000
_cell.length_b   1.000
_cell.length_c   1.000
_cell.angle_alpha   90.00
_cell.angle_beta   90.00
_cell.angle_gamma   90.00
#
_symmetry.space_group_name_H-M   'P 1'
#
loop_
_entity.id
_entity.type
_entity.pdbx_description
1 polymer ?
#
loop_
_entity_poly.entity_id
_entity_poly.type
_entity_poly.pdbx_seq_one_letter_code
_entity_poly.pdbx_strand_id
1 'polypeptide(L)'
;MLSNRSNKDTKEVKRISLIPSRQEQQQEQEYKYIQPVKTVNIENQDPKWSELKVDGKNINHRAYTSITIHNDYLYLYGGYQVQLGIMDEFYRMNLKSISYQWEKLTYKDNPGPRTRHQMCTYMDRIYIFGGQIHQSISTNSMYYFDLNSHTWIKCKINQSYPPEIDNHTAILHNDNWIIFGGFFGGTVGLHSNYVYKYEFASNNWHRFQPQNSTAPTPRDGAGIAINKNILYMFGGSNGHQRFNDLWKFDFQIWTYIPVSSNILPKVRSGHVMFVHDDKIIIFGGIHDITWELDDLFIFHLKKMEWISVDEDSARRKDKQLLSPTKDNKQDLQHSRRQFRKSTRTGSIKKTVKRTTLSPLKKPDQSEDSLESPTRNLSQAQSNQKTLDEKKRKEIQQKKMALLKIFEVDEGQKLQLRDNSPTSEKMRNSLFLVGNPKADLKIRQGKLTEFGKPLVSKFLQPLQSMQNSIVGKKPCARDGHSFTIYNTQLLIFGGDRHQMSFNDIYALDLTKI
;
A
#
# COMPACT_ATOMS: atom_id res chain seq x y z
N MET A 1 -3.99 -67.04 53.39
CA MET A 1 -4.09 -65.80 52.60
C MET A 1 -4.44 -66.21 51.17
N LEU A 2 -5.72 -66.43 50.83
CA LEU A 2 -6.66 -65.44 50.24
C LEU A 2 -6.00 -64.72 49.03
N SER A 3 -6.41 -64.89 47.77
CA SER A 3 -7.74 -65.11 47.16
C SER A 3 -7.57 -65.83 45.78
N ASN A 4 -8.26 -66.95 45.50
CA ASN A 4 -9.64 -67.12 44.99
C ASN A 4 -9.89 -66.47 43.61
N ARG A 5 -9.90 -67.24 42.50
CA ARG A 5 -11.05 -67.97 41.87
C ARG A 5 -11.71 -67.10 40.77
N SER A 6 -12.17 -67.58 39.60
CA SER A 6 -12.19 -68.88 38.92
C SER A 6 -12.97 -68.75 37.60
N ASN A 7 -12.54 -69.51 36.58
CA ASN A 7 -13.31 -70.26 35.56
C ASN A 7 -14.30 -69.56 34.60
N LYS A 8 -14.19 -69.90 33.30
CA LYS A 8 -15.00 -70.91 32.56
C LYS A 8 -14.77 -70.75 31.04
N ASP A 9 -14.20 -71.75 30.37
CA ASP A 9 -14.86 -72.84 29.61
C ASP A 9 -14.98 -72.50 28.10
N THR A 10 -14.08 -73.01 27.24
CA THR A 10 -14.17 -74.21 26.40
C THR A 10 -14.72 -74.01 24.97
N LYS A 11 -13.91 -74.53 24.03
CA LYS A 11 -14.23 -75.25 22.77
C LYS A 11 -14.52 -74.48 21.46
N GLU A 12 -13.55 -74.66 20.55
CA GLU A 12 -13.62 -74.93 19.10
C GLU A 12 -15.00 -74.97 18.43
N VAL A 13 -15.12 -74.29 17.27
CA VAL A 13 -15.58 -74.89 15.99
C VAL A 13 -14.96 -74.10 14.81
N LYS A 14 -14.21 -74.78 13.93
CA LYS A 14 -14.02 -74.38 12.52
C LYS A 14 -14.98 -75.22 11.69
N ARG A 15 -15.89 -74.60 10.91
CA ARG A 15 -16.11 -74.95 9.49
C ARG A 15 -17.23 -74.15 8.79
N ILE A 16 -16.95 -73.97 7.49
CA ILE A 16 -17.85 -73.86 6.32
C ILE A 16 -18.18 -72.45 5.82
N SER A 17 -17.70 -72.25 4.59
CA SER A 17 -18.00 -71.27 3.58
C SER A 17 -19.49 -71.15 3.24
N LEU A 18 -19.95 -69.92 3.11
CA LEU A 18 -21.10 -69.56 2.29
C LEU A 18 -20.64 -68.49 1.29
N ILE A 19 -20.75 -68.81 0.00
CA ILE A 19 -20.70 -67.84 -1.09
C ILE A 19 -22.10 -67.21 -1.17
N PRO A 20 -22.23 -65.87 -1.15
CA PRO A 20 -23.41 -65.21 -1.68
C PRO A 20 -23.11 -64.64 -3.07
N SER A 21 -24.08 -64.82 -3.94
CA SER A 21 -24.14 -64.43 -5.33
C SER A 21 -24.20 -62.92 -5.55
N ARG A 22 -23.79 -62.57 -6.78
CA ARG A 22 -23.88 -61.30 -7.50
C ARG A 22 -25.14 -60.47 -7.21
N GLN A 23 -24.90 -59.16 -7.12
CA GLN A 23 -25.84 -58.03 -7.11
C GLN A 23 -26.40 -57.65 -5.74
N GLU A 24 -25.63 -56.84 -5.01
CA GLU A 24 -26.12 -55.56 -4.46
C GLU A 24 -24.94 -54.69 -4.00
N GLN A 25 -24.83 -53.51 -4.63
CA GLN A 25 -24.38 -52.23 -4.07
C GLN A 25 -22.91 -52.11 -3.62
N GLN A 26 -22.02 -51.54 -4.44
CA GLN A 26 -21.82 -50.10 -4.71
C GLN A 26 -20.76 -49.46 -3.78
N GLN A 27 -19.82 -48.79 -4.45
CA GLN A 27 -18.90 -47.78 -3.92
C GLN A 27 -17.73 -48.27 -3.06
N GLU A 28 -16.79 -48.96 -3.68
CA GLU A 28 -15.39 -48.76 -3.34
C GLU A 28 -14.53 -49.10 -4.57
N GLN A 29 -13.49 -48.28 -4.79
CA GLN A 29 -12.46 -48.41 -5.83
C GLN A 29 -12.73 -47.72 -7.19
N GLU A 30 -12.61 -46.39 -7.19
CA GLU A 30 -11.91 -45.70 -8.26
C GLU A 30 -11.13 -44.49 -7.72
N TYR A 31 -10.15 -44.71 -6.85
CA TYR A 31 -9.09 -43.72 -6.64
C TYR A 31 -8.11 -43.82 -7.82
N LYS A 32 -8.51 -43.24 -8.96
CA LYS A 32 -7.56 -42.91 -10.03
C LYS A 32 -6.57 -41.92 -9.45
N TYR A 33 -5.31 -42.35 -9.34
CA TYR A 33 -4.15 -41.49 -9.18
C TYR A 33 -4.30 -40.27 -10.09
N ILE A 34 -4.55 -39.11 -9.50
CA ILE A 34 -4.39 -37.84 -10.20
C ILE A 34 -2.89 -37.71 -10.42
N GLN A 35 -2.47 -37.97 -11.66
CA GLN A 35 -1.12 -37.67 -12.11
C GLN A 35 -0.82 -36.20 -11.75
N PRO A 36 0.33 -35.89 -11.14
CA PRO A 36 0.68 -34.51 -10.87
C PRO A 36 0.61 -33.76 -12.19
N VAL A 37 -0.23 -32.72 -12.24
CA VAL A 37 -0.38 -31.89 -13.44
C VAL A 37 1.00 -31.39 -13.81
N LYS A 38 1.47 -31.86 -14.97
CA LYS A 38 2.70 -31.43 -15.62
C LYS A 38 2.73 -29.90 -15.64
N THR A 39 3.81 -29.37 -15.07
CA THR A 39 4.45 -28.10 -15.39
C THR A 39 3.51 -27.05 -15.97
N VAL A 40 2.98 -26.18 -15.10
CA VAL A 40 2.45 -24.89 -15.57
C VAL A 40 3.56 -24.26 -16.41
N ASN A 41 3.28 -23.88 -17.66
CA ASN A 41 4.19 -23.07 -18.45
C ASN A 41 4.43 -21.74 -17.70
N ILE A 42 5.49 -21.69 -16.90
CA ILE A 42 5.91 -20.48 -16.15
C ILE A 42 6.32 -19.39 -17.14
N GLU A 43 6.64 -19.75 -18.37
CA GLU A 43 7.12 -18.82 -19.41
C GLU A 43 6.06 -17.81 -19.88
N ASN A 44 4.77 -17.99 -19.61
CA ASN A 44 3.68 -17.20 -20.20
C ASN A 44 2.76 -16.43 -19.23
N GLN A 45 3.16 -16.15 -17.98
CA GLN A 45 2.36 -15.27 -17.11
C GLN A 45 2.74 -13.80 -17.30
N ASP A 46 1.76 -12.93 -17.50
CA ASP A 46 1.93 -11.46 -17.47
C ASP A 46 2.47 -11.02 -16.10
N PRO A 47 3.21 -9.90 -16.02
CA PRO A 47 3.70 -9.39 -14.74
C PRO A 47 2.51 -9.22 -13.78
N LYS A 48 2.70 -9.67 -12.53
CA LYS A 48 1.60 -9.82 -11.59
C LYS A 48 1.92 -9.27 -10.22
N TRP A 49 1.01 -8.45 -9.71
CA TRP A 49 0.96 -8.09 -8.29
C TRP A 49 0.37 -9.23 -7.45
N SER A 50 1.06 -9.57 -6.37
CA SER A 50 0.60 -10.52 -5.37
C SER A 50 0.82 -9.96 -3.96
N GLU A 51 -0.14 -10.18 -3.07
CA GLU A 51 -0.01 -9.82 -1.66
C GLU A 51 0.58 -11.00 -0.90
N LEU A 52 1.72 -10.81 -0.23
CA LEU A 52 2.35 -11.82 0.61
C LEU A 52 1.62 -11.83 1.95
N LYS A 53 0.88 -12.92 2.19
CA LYS A 53 0.12 -13.08 3.43
C LYS A 53 1.04 -13.53 4.55
N VAL A 54 1.09 -12.73 5.61
CA VAL A 54 1.79 -13.05 6.84
C VAL A 54 0.87 -13.89 7.72
N ASP A 55 1.37 -15.01 8.21
CA ASP A 55 0.67 -15.91 9.10
C ASP A 55 0.76 -15.42 10.56
N GLY A 56 -0.29 -15.69 11.34
CA GLY A 56 -0.34 -15.30 12.74
C GLY A 56 -0.52 -13.79 12.96
N LYS A 57 0.08 -13.26 14.02
CA LYS A 57 -0.02 -11.83 14.37
C LYS A 57 1.00 -11.04 13.55
N ASN A 58 0.51 -10.18 12.67
CA ASN A 58 1.36 -9.25 11.92
C ASN A 58 1.94 -8.15 12.83
N ILE A 59 3.04 -7.53 12.39
CA ILE A 59 3.65 -6.39 13.07
C ILE A 59 2.77 -5.14 12.96
N ASN A 60 3.03 -4.15 13.81
CA ASN A 60 2.31 -2.89 13.76
C ASN A 60 2.51 -2.19 12.40
N HIS A 61 1.45 -1.55 11.94
CA HIS A 61 1.44 -0.69 10.76
C HIS A 61 2.47 0.42 10.88
N ARG A 62 3.22 0.70 9.81
CA ARG A 62 4.26 1.72 9.81
C ARG A 62 4.59 2.23 8.42
N ALA A 63 4.99 3.49 8.37
CA ALA A 63 5.56 4.13 7.19
C ALA A 63 6.97 4.64 7.49
N TYR A 64 7.69 5.02 6.45
CA TYR A 64 9.05 5.56 6.51
C TYR A 64 10.00 4.66 7.31
N THR A 65 9.79 3.33 7.18
CA THR A 65 10.70 2.29 7.66
C THR A 65 11.74 2.02 6.57
N SER A 66 12.78 1.26 6.91
CA SER A 66 13.69 0.72 5.91
C SER A 66 13.67 -0.79 5.95
N ILE A 67 13.83 -1.40 4.78
CA ILE A 67 13.95 -2.85 4.62
C ILE A 67 15.21 -3.19 3.83
N THR A 68 15.83 -4.33 4.13
CA THR A 68 16.96 -4.87 3.36
C THR A 68 16.90 -6.38 3.35
N ILE A 69 17.61 -7.02 2.42
CA ILE A 69 17.68 -8.49 2.35
C ILE A 69 19.10 -8.95 2.63
N HIS A 70 19.22 -10.07 3.35
CA HIS A 70 20.45 -10.82 3.51
C HIS A 70 20.12 -12.31 3.66
N ASN A 71 20.76 -13.18 2.87
CA ASN A 71 20.58 -14.64 2.90
C ASN A 71 19.12 -15.09 2.98
N ASP A 72 18.28 -14.59 2.06
CA ASP A 72 16.84 -14.88 1.97
C ASP A 72 15.97 -14.39 3.15
N TYR A 73 16.54 -13.66 4.10
CA TYR A 73 15.80 -12.97 5.15
C TYR A 73 15.57 -11.52 4.77
N LEU A 74 14.31 -11.10 4.84
CA LEU A 74 13.91 -9.70 4.82
C LEU A 74 14.07 -9.13 6.22
N TYR A 75 14.90 -8.10 6.37
CA TYR A 75 15.08 -7.35 7.61
C TYR A 75 14.35 -6.02 7.53
N LEU A 76 13.77 -5.60 8.66
CA LEU A 76 13.02 -4.36 8.80
C LEU A 76 13.44 -3.64 10.08
N TYR A 77 13.62 -2.33 10.02
CA TYR A 77 13.92 -1.51 11.20
C TYR A 77 13.08 -0.24 11.29
N GLY A 78 12.65 0.08 12.51
CA GLY A 78 12.03 1.34 12.86
C GLY A 78 10.74 1.66 12.11
N GLY A 79 10.56 2.92 11.74
CA GLY A 79 9.36 3.46 11.09
C GLY A 79 8.57 4.40 11.99
N TYR A 80 7.44 4.88 11.48
CA TYR A 80 6.53 5.78 12.20
C TYR A 80 5.09 5.29 12.08
N GLN A 81 4.36 5.34 13.19
CA GLN A 81 2.92 5.17 13.25
C GLN A 81 2.32 6.32 14.07
N VAL A 82 1.20 6.87 13.62
CA VAL A 82 0.57 8.05 14.24
C VAL A 82 0.29 7.87 15.73
N GLN A 83 -0.20 6.69 16.15
CA GLN A 83 -0.53 6.45 17.57
C GLN A 83 0.66 6.01 18.42
N LEU A 84 1.63 5.30 17.85
CA LEU A 84 2.79 4.75 18.58
C LEU A 84 4.02 5.66 18.52
N GLY A 85 4.05 6.61 17.60
CA GLY A 85 5.20 7.45 17.33
C GLY A 85 6.28 6.76 16.50
N ILE A 86 7.51 7.18 16.72
CA ILE A 86 8.70 6.65 16.06
C ILE A 86 9.07 5.32 16.73
N MET A 87 9.35 4.30 15.92
CA MET A 87 9.59 2.94 16.38
C MET A 87 11.09 2.59 16.28
N ASP A 88 11.54 1.65 17.12
CA ASP A 88 12.92 1.12 17.19
C ASP A 88 13.00 -0.39 16.94
N GLU A 89 11.88 -0.99 16.57
CA GLU A 89 11.76 -2.44 16.47
C GLU A 89 12.56 -2.99 15.28
N PHE A 90 13.28 -4.08 15.53
CA PHE A 90 14.03 -4.82 14.51
C PHE A 90 13.35 -6.17 14.27
N TYR A 91 13.04 -6.45 13.01
CA TYR A 91 12.36 -7.69 12.62
C TYR A 91 13.09 -8.37 11.47
N ARG A 92 12.92 -9.69 11.38
CA ARG A 92 13.25 -10.45 10.16
C ARG A 92 12.12 -11.38 9.74
N MET A 93 12.10 -11.75 8.46
CA MET A 93 11.17 -12.72 7.89
C MET A 93 11.88 -13.58 6.84
N ASN A 94 11.71 -14.90 6.91
CA ASN A 94 12.30 -15.83 5.94
C ASN A 94 11.47 -15.86 4.64
N LEU A 95 12.08 -15.45 3.52
CA LEU A 95 11.42 -15.38 2.21
C LEU A 95 11.41 -16.72 1.44
N LYS A 96 12.17 -17.73 1.90
CA LYS A 96 12.11 -19.10 1.34
C LYS A 96 11.03 -19.96 1.98
N SER A 97 10.50 -19.54 3.12
CA SER A 97 9.44 -20.28 3.82
C SER A 97 8.15 -20.27 3.00
N ILE A 98 7.39 -21.36 3.09
CA ILE A 98 6.03 -21.46 2.52
C ILE A 98 5.04 -20.62 3.34
N SER A 99 5.37 -20.37 4.60
CA SER A 99 4.60 -19.58 5.58
C SER A 99 5.43 -18.38 6.03
N TYR A 100 4.92 -17.18 5.82
CA TYR A 100 5.64 -15.94 6.14
C TYR A 100 5.31 -15.48 7.55
N GLN A 101 6.31 -15.40 8.42
CA GLN A 101 6.15 -14.93 9.80
C GLN A 101 7.25 -13.96 10.18
N TRP A 102 6.88 -12.91 10.92
CA TRP A 102 7.83 -11.95 11.46
C TRP A 102 8.43 -12.46 12.78
N GLU A 103 9.75 -12.45 12.85
CA GLU A 103 10.52 -12.71 14.06
C GLU A 103 11.06 -11.38 14.60
N LYS A 104 10.71 -11.04 15.85
CA LYS A 104 11.25 -9.84 16.52
C LYS A 104 12.66 -10.12 17.03
N LEU A 105 13.61 -9.33 16.57
CA LEU A 105 15.01 -9.39 16.97
C LEU A 105 15.26 -8.36 18.08
N THR A 106 15.70 -8.82 19.25
CA THR A 106 15.95 -7.95 20.41
C THR A 106 17.40 -8.08 20.84
N TYR A 107 18.15 -6.99 20.67
CA TYR A 107 19.57 -6.91 21.00
C TYR A 107 19.87 -5.60 21.75
N LYS A 108 20.92 -5.62 22.57
CA LYS A 108 21.41 -4.43 23.27
C LYS A 108 22.04 -3.44 22.29
N ASP A 109 22.20 -2.20 22.75
CA ASP A 109 22.88 -1.12 22.02
C ASP A 109 22.29 -0.81 20.64
N ASN A 110 21.00 -1.12 20.47
CA ASN A 110 20.30 -0.87 19.22
C ASN A 110 20.26 0.65 18.91
N PRO A 111 20.05 1.03 17.63
CA PRO A 111 20.07 2.42 17.20
C PRO A 111 19.03 3.34 17.86
N GLY A 112 18.04 2.82 18.57
CA GLY A 112 16.90 3.52 19.13
C GLY A 112 15.83 3.90 18.09
N PRO A 113 14.77 4.61 18.50
CA PRO A 113 13.66 4.97 17.62
C PRO A 113 14.12 5.75 16.39
N ARG A 114 13.76 5.29 15.18
CA ARG A 114 14.13 5.94 13.92
C ARG A 114 13.06 5.83 12.86
N THR A 115 12.79 6.93 12.17
CA THR A 115 11.95 6.99 10.96
C THR A 115 12.65 7.80 9.87
N ARG A 116 12.29 7.58 8.59
CA ARG A 116 12.90 8.28 7.44
C ARG A 116 14.43 8.13 7.37
N HIS A 117 14.94 7.07 7.98
CA HIS A 117 16.32 6.63 7.89
C HIS A 117 16.48 5.75 6.66
N GLN A 118 17.72 5.43 6.30
CA GLN A 118 18.04 4.46 5.25
C GLN A 118 18.76 3.25 5.85
N MET A 119 18.52 2.08 5.26
CA MET A 119 19.17 0.82 5.64
C MET A 119 19.70 0.11 4.40
N CYS A 120 20.87 -0.52 4.52
CA CYS A 120 21.40 -1.39 3.48
C CYS A 120 22.19 -2.56 4.08
N THR A 121 22.17 -3.70 3.40
CA THR A 121 23.10 -4.79 3.67
C THR A 121 24.38 -4.56 2.87
N TYR A 122 25.53 -4.64 3.53
CA TYR A 122 26.82 -4.72 2.88
C TYR A 122 27.65 -5.82 3.54
N MET A 123 28.01 -6.86 2.77
CA MET A 123 28.57 -8.11 3.28
C MET A 123 27.67 -8.71 4.39
N ASP A 124 28.24 -9.10 5.54
CA ASP A 124 27.52 -9.67 6.68
C ASP A 124 27.13 -8.59 7.72
N ARG A 125 26.84 -7.38 7.25
CA ARG A 125 26.45 -6.25 8.11
C ARG A 125 25.25 -5.52 7.55
N ILE A 126 24.31 -5.18 8.42
CA ILE A 126 23.16 -4.33 8.10
C ILE A 126 23.44 -2.94 8.65
N TYR A 127 23.68 -1.98 7.76
CA TYR A 127 23.96 -0.59 8.11
C TYR A 127 22.67 0.23 8.15
N ILE A 128 22.58 1.12 9.13
CA ILE A 128 21.49 2.10 9.29
C ILE A 128 22.11 3.49 9.42
N PHE A 129 21.58 4.45 8.68
CA PHE A 129 22.06 5.82 8.70
C PHE A 129 20.93 6.84 8.74
N GLY A 130 21.15 7.87 9.56
CA GLY A 130 20.32 9.08 9.63
C GLY A 130 18.89 8.85 10.12
N GLY A 131 17.98 9.68 9.62
CA GLY A 131 16.56 9.70 9.97
C GLY A 131 16.23 10.60 11.15
N GLN A 132 14.96 10.56 11.57
CA GLN A 132 14.46 11.27 12.74
C GLN A 132 14.38 10.33 13.93
N ILE A 133 14.92 10.76 15.07
CA ILE A 133 14.87 10.04 16.34
C ILE A 133 13.74 10.53 17.26
N HIS A 134 13.31 11.76 17.04
CA HIS A 134 12.15 12.38 17.68
C HIS A 134 11.55 13.39 16.69
N GLN A 135 10.35 13.88 16.97
CA GLN A 135 9.73 14.93 16.18
C GLN A 135 10.68 16.12 16.02
N SER A 136 10.99 16.47 14.76
CA SER A 136 11.91 17.55 14.35
C SER A 136 13.37 17.39 14.79
N ILE A 137 13.77 16.22 15.31
CA ILE A 137 15.15 15.92 15.70
C ILE A 137 15.68 14.84 14.75
N SER A 138 16.50 15.27 13.81
CA SER A 138 17.25 14.41 12.91
C SER A 138 18.52 13.88 13.58
N THR A 139 19.14 12.88 12.98
CA THR A 139 20.46 12.39 13.37
C THR A 139 21.32 12.12 12.15
N ASN A 140 22.64 12.13 12.32
CA ASN A 140 23.61 11.60 11.36
C ASN A 140 24.33 10.36 11.89
N SER A 141 23.80 9.77 12.97
CA SER A 141 24.41 8.60 13.56
C SER A 141 24.27 7.39 12.65
N MET A 142 25.37 6.64 12.51
CA MET A 142 25.44 5.41 11.75
C MET A 142 25.67 4.23 12.70
N TYR A 143 24.94 3.17 12.46
CA TYR A 143 25.05 1.90 13.17
C TYR A 143 25.18 0.78 12.16
N TYR A 144 25.78 -0.33 12.55
CA TYR A 144 25.57 -1.58 11.87
C TYR A 144 25.23 -2.70 12.83
N PHE A 145 24.41 -3.63 12.37
CA PHE A 145 24.21 -4.92 13.02
C PHE A 145 25.14 -5.93 12.34
N ASP A 146 26.04 -6.52 13.13
CA ASP A 146 26.89 -7.61 12.67
C ASP A 146 26.10 -8.92 12.68
N LEU A 147 25.90 -9.52 11.51
CA LEU A 147 25.10 -10.72 11.36
C LEU A 147 25.81 -11.97 11.88
N ASN A 148 27.13 -11.92 12.05
CA ASN A 148 27.90 -13.03 12.60
C ASN A 148 27.85 -13.02 14.13
N SER A 149 28.19 -11.88 14.75
CA SER A 149 28.18 -11.76 16.22
C SER A 149 26.82 -11.43 16.82
N HIS A 150 25.83 -11.06 15.99
CA HIS A 150 24.50 -10.63 16.41
C HIS A 150 24.53 -9.43 17.38
N THR A 151 25.37 -8.44 17.07
CA THR A 151 25.57 -7.25 17.91
C THR A 151 25.40 -5.97 17.11
N TRP A 152 24.78 -4.97 17.74
CA TRP A 152 24.77 -3.61 17.22
C TRP A 152 26.06 -2.89 17.59
N ILE A 153 26.62 -2.17 16.63
CA ILE A 153 27.82 -1.37 16.80
C ILE A 153 27.56 0.02 16.24
N LYS A 154 27.74 1.04 17.08
CA LYS A 154 27.73 2.44 16.66
C LYS A 154 29.04 2.76 15.95
N CYS A 155 28.98 3.18 14.70
CA CYS A 155 30.16 3.51 13.92
C CYS A 155 30.84 4.76 14.49
N LYS A 156 32.16 4.69 14.69
CA LYS A 156 32.99 5.87 14.97
C LYS A 156 33.41 6.44 13.61
N ILE A 157 32.78 7.55 13.22
CA ILE A 157 33.06 8.23 11.96
C ILE A 157 34.03 9.36 12.25
N ASN A 158 35.15 9.40 11.54
CA ASN A 158 36.26 10.33 11.80
C ASN A 158 35.98 11.77 11.30
N GLN A 159 35.02 11.97 10.39
CA GLN A 159 34.63 13.28 9.83
C GLN A 159 33.10 13.40 9.71
N SER A 160 32.51 14.50 10.18
CA SER A 160 31.07 14.75 10.17
C SER A 160 30.54 15.18 8.80
N TYR A 161 30.33 14.20 7.91
CA TYR A 161 29.55 14.36 6.68
C TYR A 161 28.70 13.10 6.52
N PRO A 162 27.41 13.13 6.12
CA PRO A 162 26.44 14.23 6.00
C PRO A 162 26.07 14.90 7.35
N PRO A 163 25.38 16.06 7.33
CA PRO A 163 24.75 16.62 8.53
C PRO A 163 23.64 15.69 9.06
N GLU A 164 23.04 16.03 10.20
CA GLU A 164 21.81 15.39 10.64
C GLU A 164 20.75 15.49 9.54
N ILE A 165 20.30 14.33 9.05
CA ILE A 165 19.54 14.28 7.81
C ILE A 165 18.47 13.19 7.85
N ASP A 166 17.27 13.54 7.43
CA ASP A 166 16.13 12.63 7.29
C ASP A 166 15.52 12.71 5.91
N ASN A 167 14.70 11.71 5.56
CA ASN A 167 13.99 11.62 4.28
C ASN A 167 14.91 11.76 3.06
N HIS A 168 16.19 11.42 3.26
CA HIS A 168 17.19 11.25 2.20
C HIS A 168 16.99 9.88 1.57
N THR A 169 17.54 9.70 0.37
CA THR A 169 17.49 8.41 -0.33
C THR A 169 18.89 7.88 -0.48
N ALA A 170 19.05 6.56 -0.37
CA ALA A 170 20.34 5.93 -0.44
C ALA A 170 20.33 4.69 -1.35
N ILE A 171 21.46 4.41 -1.98
CA ILE A 171 21.65 3.26 -2.87
C ILE A 171 23.06 2.73 -2.75
N LEU A 172 23.21 1.41 -2.71
CA LEU A 172 24.51 0.73 -2.74
C LEU A 172 24.99 0.63 -4.19
N HIS A 173 26.22 1.07 -4.47
CA HIS A 173 26.82 1.00 -5.81
C HIS A 173 28.34 0.90 -5.72
N ASN A 174 28.94 -0.09 -6.40
CA ASN A 174 30.38 -0.34 -6.42
C ASN A 174 31.03 -0.29 -5.03
N ASP A 175 30.54 -1.07 -4.06
CA ASP A 175 31.04 -1.11 -2.68
C ASP A 175 31.00 0.22 -1.93
N ASN A 176 30.10 1.12 -2.35
CA ASN A 176 29.92 2.42 -1.73
C ASN A 176 28.45 2.71 -1.51
N TRP A 177 28.14 3.38 -0.39
CA TRP A 177 26.79 3.83 -0.11
C TRP A 177 26.61 5.26 -0.57
N ILE A 178 25.79 5.47 -1.60
CA ILE A 178 25.52 6.79 -2.16
C ILE A 178 24.24 7.33 -1.54
N ILE A 179 24.28 8.55 -1.03
CA ILE A 179 23.14 9.27 -0.44
C ILE A 179 22.87 10.54 -1.23
N PHE A 180 21.59 10.80 -1.50
CA PHE A 180 21.14 12.02 -2.17
C PHE A 180 20.09 12.77 -1.34
N GLY A 181 20.24 14.09 -1.32
CA GLY A 181 19.22 15.02 -0.86
C GLY A 181 18.84 14.82 0.60
N GLY A 182 17.59 15.08 0.93
CA GLY A 182 17.06 14.95 2.29
C GLY A 182 16.79 16.28 2.98
N PHE A 183 16.15 16.19 4.13
CA PHE A 183 15.78 17.29 5.01
C PHE A 183 16.80 17.41 6.15
N PHE A 184 17.26 18.63 6.44
CA PHE A 184 18.26 18.91 7.47
C PHE A 184 18.00 20.27 8.14
N GLY A 185 18.76 20.57 9.19
CA GLY A 185 18.67 21.87 9.88
C GLY A 185 17.51 21.97 10.86
N GLY A 186 16.93 20.83 11.27
CA GLY A 186 15.92 20.76 12.34
C GLY A 186 14.73 21.67 12.11
N THR A 187 14.57 22.68 12.97
CA THR A 187 13.45 23.63 12.94
C THR A 187 13.52 24.63 11.79
N VAL A 188 14.70 24.89 11.22
CA VAL A 188 14.85 25.79 10.07
C VAL A 188 14.24 25.16 8.81
N GLY A 189 14.26 23.83 8.74
CA GLY A 189 13.67 23.05 7.67
C GLY A 189 14.29 23.27 6.30
N LEU A 190 15.57 22.92 6.19
CA LEU A 190 16.34 23.03 4.95
C LEU A 190 16.27 21.72 4.17
N HIS A 191 16.32 21.84 2.85
CA HIS A 191 16.44 20.70 1.95
C HIS A 191 17.81 20.69 1.30
N SER A 192 18.32 19.50 0.98
CA SER A 192 19.64 19.28 0.39
C SER A 192 19.52 18.79 -1.06
N ASN A 193 20.47 19.13 -1.92
CA ASN A 193 20.71 18.45 -3.21
C ASN A 193 22.12 17.81 -3.25
N TYR A 194 22.78 17.71 -2.10
CA TYR A 194 24.11 17.14 -2.02
C TYR A 194 24.09 15.64 -2.27
N VAL A 195 25.17 15.16 -2.89
CA VAL A 195 25.46 13.74 -3.06
C VAL A 195 26.63 13.38 -2.14
N TYR A 196 26.42 12.42 -1.26
CA TYR A 196 27.44 11.86 -0.40
C TYR A 196 27.74 10.42 -0.79
N LYS A 197 28.97 10.00 -0.53
CA LYS A 197 29.47 8.65 -0.73
C LYS A 197 30.11 8.19 0.57
N TYR A 198 29.68 7.05 1.08
CA TYR A 198 30.34 6.36 2.16
C TYR A 198 31.14 5.18 1.60
N GLU A 199 32.44 5.18 1.88
CA GLU A 199 33.35 4.10 1.52
C GLU A 199 33.45 3.12 2.69
N PHE A 200 32.87 1.92 2.53
CA PHE A 200 32.88 0.91 3.60
C PHE A 200 34.30 0.45 3.97
N ALA A 201 35.19 0.35 2.97
CA ALA A 201 36.56 -0.12 3.16
C ALA A 201 37.40 0.82 4.05
N SER A 202 37.25 2.13 3.87
CA SER A 202 38.00 3.13 4.64
C SER A 202 37.21 3.73 5.81
N ASN A 203 35.93 3.37 5.97
CA ASN A 203 35.02 3.93 6.98
C ASN A 203 34.98 5.48 6.93
N ASN A 204 34.90 6.04 5.71
CA ASN A 204 34.94 7.49 5.49
C ASN A 204 33.83 7.96 4.56
N TRP A 205 33.41 9.21 4.78
CA TRP A 205 32.45 9.90 3.95
C TRP A 205 33.14 10.90 3.02
N HIS A 206 32.61 11.00 1.81
CA HIS A 206 33.03 11.94 0.79
C HIS A 206 31.79 12.67 0.25
N ARG A 207 31.88 13.98 0.09
CA ARG A 207 30.85 14.77 -0.59
C ARG A 207 31.29 15.01 -2.02
N PHE A 208 30.47 14.65 -3.00
CA PHE A 208 30.73 15.03 -4.38
C PHE A 208 30.57 16.53 -4.55
N GLN A 209 31.45 17.12 -5.36
CA GLN A 209 31.38 18.53 -5.76
C GLN A 209 31.15 18.57 -7.26
N PRO A 210 29.89 18.79 -7.71
CA PRO A 210 29.60 18.92 -9.13
C PRO A 210 30.41 20.05 -9.77
N GLN A 211 30.93 19.81 -10.97
CA GLN A 211 31.75 20.79 -11.70
C GLN A 211 30.91 21.92 -12.31
N ASN A 212 29.61 21.69 -12.50
CA ASN A 212 28.69 22.66 -13.08
C ASN A 212 27.77 23.31 -12.03
N SER A 213 27.29 24.50 -12.33
CA SER A 213 26.34 25.24 -11.49
C SER A 213 24.89 24.77 -11.63
N THR A 214 24.58 24.03 -12.70
CA THR A 214 23.26 23.46 -12.92
C THR A 214 23.11 22.17 -12.13
N ALA A 215 22.20 22.14 -11.16
CA ALA A 215 21.89 20.99 -10.34
C ALA A 215 20.39 20.97 -10.02
N PRO A 216 19.80 19.80 -9.67
CA PRO A 216 18.44 19.79 -9.16
C PRO A 216 18.32 20.68 -7.93
N THR A 217 17.16 21.33 -7.80
CA THR A 217 16.84 22.11 -6.60
C THR A 217 16.94 21.23 -5.34
N PRO A 218 17.37 21.78 -4.20
CA PRO A 218 17.41 21.02 -2.95
C PRO A 218 16.04 20.43 -2.59
N ARG A 219 16.02 19.15 -2.23
CA ARG A 219 14.79 18.37 -2.06
C ARG A 219 14.95 17.14 -1.17
N ASP A 220 13.85 16.71 -0.56
CA ASP A 220 13.73 15.46 0.19
C ASP A 220 12.69 14.52 -0.46
N GLY A 221 12.73 13.24 -0.08
CA GLY A 221 11.80 12.22 -0.59
C GLY A 221 11.85 12.02 -2.10
N ALA A 222 12.97 12.33 -2.75
CA ALA A 222 13.21 12.06 -4.16
C ALA A 222 13.60 10.59 -4.38
N GLY A 223 13.19 9.99 -5.49
CA GLY A 223 13.66 8.66 -5.88
C GLY A 223 15.04 8.76 -6.53
N ILE A 224 15.93 7.81 -6.23
CA ILE A 224 17.19 7.65 -6.96
C ILE A 224 17.36 6.21 -7.44
N ALA A 225 18.02 6.04 -8.57
CA ALA A 225 18.48 4.72 -9.03
C ALA A 225 19.76 4.87 -9.84
N ILE A 226 20.62 3.85 -9.86
CA ILE A 226 21.87 3.88 -10.61
C ILE A 226 21.79 2.85 -11.74
N ASN A 227 22.14 3.28 -12.96
CA ASN A 227 22.37 2.38 -14.09
C ASN A 227 23.70 2.70 -14.76
N LYS A 228 24.55 1.69 -14.99
CA LYS A 228 25.85 1.82 -15.68
C LYS A 228 26.69 3.02 -15.17
N ASN A 229 26.81 3.14 -13.84
CA ASN A 229 27.55 4.22 -13.16
C ASN A 229 26.99 5.65 -13.34
N ILE A 230 25.73 5.77 -13.74
CA ILE A 230 25.01 7.04 -13.79
C ILE A 230 23.88 6.99 -12.75
N LEU A 231 23.86 7.96 -11.85
CA LEU A 231 22.78 8.15 -10.89
C LEU A 231 21.66 8.94 -11.55
N TYR A 232 20.45 8.40 -11.52
CA TYR A 232 19.23 9.06 -11.94
C TYR A 232 18.43 9.48 -10.72
N MET A 233 17.80 10.65 -10.77
CA MET A 233 16.96 11.19 -9.71
C MET A 233 15.64 11.67 -10.29
N PHE A 234 14.54 11.32 -9.64
CA PHE A 234 13.20 11.74 -10.02
C PHE A 234 12.41 12.31 -8.84
N GLY A 235 11.69 13.40 -9.08
CA GLY A 235 10.72 13.97 -8.15
C GLY A 235 11.31 14.51 -6.86
N GLY A 236 10.58 14.36 -5.75
CA GLY A 236 10.91 14.93 -4.43
C GLY A 236 10.13 16.21 -4.13
N SER A 237 10.42 16.82 -2.97
CA SER A 237 9.79 18.04 -2.47
C SER A 237 10.83 19.00 -1.92
N ASN A 238 10.60 20.32 -2.03
CA ASN A 238 11.39 21.34 -1.32
C ASN A 238 10.59 22.05 -0.21
N GLY A 239 9.51 21.42 0.25
CA GLY A 239 8.58 21.99 1.22
C GLY A 239 7.54 22.94 0.62
N HIS A 240 7.82 23.57 -0.51
CA HIS A 240 6.89 24.47 -1.21
C HIS A 240 6.19 23.83 -2.40
N GLN A 241 6.93 23.04 -3.17
CA GLN A 241 6.44 22.34 -4.34
C GLN A 241 7.03 20.93 -4.42
N ARG A 242 6.30 20.06 -5.11
CA ARG A 242 6.79 18.74 -5.51
C ARG A 242 7.22 18.78 -6.96
N PHE A 243 8.16 17.92 -7.30
CA PHE A 243 8.74 17.86 -8.64
C PHE A 243 8.36 16.57 -9.38
N ASN A 244 8.45 16.61 -10.71
CA ASN A 244 8.40 15.47 -11.64
C ASN A 244 9.52 15.58 -12.70
N ASP A 245 10.58 16.33 -12.39
CA ASP A 245 11.76 16.43 -13.22
C ASP A 245 12.62 15.17 -13.08
N LEU A 246 13.32 14.83 -14.16
CA LEU A 246 14.27 13.72 -14.22
C LEU A 246 15.67 14.30 -14.46
N TRP A 247 16.61 13.90 -13.62
CA TRP A 247 18.01 14.30 -13.71
C TRP A 247 18.90 13.09 -13.75
N LYS A 248 20.09 13.24 -14.35
CA LYS A 248 21.19 12.30 -14.20
C LYS A 248 22.44 12.98 -13.66
N PHE A 249 23.26 12.19 -12.97
CA PHE A 249 24.54 12.58 -12.42
C PHE A 249 25.56 11.48 -12.73
N ASP A 250 26.61 11.82 -13.45
CA ASP A 250 27.74 10.92 -13.77
C ASP A 250 28.84 10.95 -12.70
N PHE A 251 28.50 11.41 -11.49
CA PHE A 251 29.42 11.70 -10.39
C PHE A 251 30.37 12.89 -10.59
N GLN A 252 30.20 13.67 -11.67
CA GLN A 252 30.95 14.90 -11.94
C GLN A 252 30.02 16.06 -12.29
N ILE A 253 29.00 15.83 -13.11
CA ILE A 253 28.15 16.83 -13.74
C ILE A 253 26.68 16.40 -13.64
N TRP A 254 25.84 17.30 -13.16
CA TRP A 254 24.38 17.12 -13.21
C TRP A 254 23.85 17.50 -14.59
N THR A 255 23.01 16.64 -15.17
CA THR A 255 22.35 16.89 -16.46
C THR A 255 20.85 16.73 -16.31
N TYR A 256 20.09 17.77 -16.66
CA TYR A 256 18.63 17.69 -16.78
C TYR A 256 18.26 16.81 -17.97
N ILE A 257 17.29 15.92 -17.78
CA ILE A 257 16.77 15.08 -18.85
C ILE A 257 15.44 15.67 -19.32
N PRO A 258 15.40 16.35 -20.48
CA PRO A 258 14.14 16.81 -21.05
C PRO A 258 13.35 15.58 -21.51
N VAL A 259 12.17 15.36 -20.94
CA VAL A 259 11.28 14.29 -21.37
C VAL A 259 10.08 14.89 -22.07
N SER A 260 9.98 14.65 -23.38
CA SER A 260 8.93 15.18 -24.26
C SER A 260 7.82 14.17 -24.55
N SER A 261 7.55 13.24 -23.63
CA SER A 261 6.45 12.27 -23.79
C SER A 261 5.10 12.89 -23.44
N ASN A 262 4.05 12.52 -24.17
CA ASN A 262 2.67 12.93 -23.86
C ASN A 262 2.16 12.34 -22.53
N ILE A 263 2.81 11.28 -22.06
CA ILE A 263 2.51 10.60 -20.81
C ILE A 263 3.65 10.92 -19.85
N LEU A 264 3.35 11.65 -18.77
CA LEU A 264 4.32 12.02 -17.75
C LEU A 264 3.80 11.61 -16.38
N PRO A 265 4.66 11.10 -15.48
CA PRO A 265 4.28 10.91 -14.11
C PRO A 265 3.98 12.27 -13.46
N LYS A 266 2.93 12.31 -12.64
CA LYS A 266 2.61 13.48 -11.82
C LYS A 266 3.75 13.82 -10.85
N VAL A 267 3.82 15.08 -10.40
CA VAL A 267 4.73 15.49 -9.32
C VAL A 267 4.53 14.62 -8.08
N ARG A 268 5.61 14.22 -7.41
CA ARG A 268 5.53 13.28 -6.29
C ARG A 268 6.75 13.31 -5.39
N SER A 269 6.57 12.94 -4.13
CA SER A 269 7.63 12.66 -3.16
C SER A 269 7.32 11.36 -2.40
N GLY A 270 8.31 10.75 -1.75
CA GLY A 270 8.11 9.53 -0.94
C GLY A 270 7.66 8.32 -1.76
N HIS A 271 7.98 8.31 -3.05
CA HIS A 271 7.79 7.19 -3.97
C HIS A 271 9.04 6.32 -3.99
N VAL A 272 8.91 5.10 -4.47
CA VAL A 272 10.07 4.22 -4.70
C VAL A 272 10.52 4.32 -6.15
N MET A 273 11.84 4.20 -6.36
CA MET A 273 12.47 4.25 -7.67
C MET A 273 13.60 3.24 -7.73
N PHE A 274 13.66 2.44 -8.79
CA PHE A 274 14.72 1.45 -8.99
C PHE A 274 14.96 1.21 -10.48
N VAL A 275 16.07 0.54 -10.80
CA VAL A 275 16.42 0.13 -12.17
C VAL A 275 16.23 -1.37 -12.32
N HIS A 276 15.61 -1.78 -13.43
CA HIS A 276 15.53 -3.16 -13.89
C HIS A 276 15.66 -3.17 -15.42
N ASP A 277 16.59 -3.95 -15.97
CA ASP A 277 16.79 -4.15 -17.42
C ASP A 277 16.84 -2.86 -18.27
N ASP A 278 17.70 -1.91 -17.90
CA ASP A 278 17.82 -0.58 -18.55
C ASP A 278 16.51 0.26 -18.49
N LYS A 279 15.60 -0.05 -17.57
CA LYS A 279 14.38 0.70 -17.31
C LYS A 279 14.39 1.24 -15.89
N ILE A 280 14.02 2.50 -15.72
CA ILE A 280 13.74 3.09 -14.40
C ILE A 280 12.27 2.87 -14.11
N ILE A 281 11.95 2.30 -12.95
CA ILE A 281 10.59 2.04 -12.52
C ILE A 281 10.30 2.89 -11.29
N ILE A 282 9.15 3.57 -11.29
CA ILE A 282 8.66 4.33 -10.13
C ILE A 282 7.26 3.86 -9.74
N PHE A 283 7.01 3.80 -8.44
CA PHE A 283 5.71 3.40 -7.89
C PHE A 283 5.28 4.30 -6.73
N GLY A 284 4.01 4.71 -6.76
CA GLY A 284 3.33 5.42 -5.68
C GLY A 284 3.92 6.79 -5.34
N GLY A 285 3.91 7.13 -4.05
CA GLY A 285 4.29 8.42 -3.50
C GLY A 285 3.10 9.37 -3.32
N ILE A 286 3.36 10.56 -2.80
CA ILE A 286 2.37 11.59 -2.55
C ILE A 286 2.49 12.74 -3.55
N HIS A 287 1.40 13.05 -4.25
CA HIS A 287 1.31 14.14 -5.21
C HIS A 287 0.91 15.46 -4.56
N ASP A 288 -0.11 15.40 -3.70
CA ASP A 288 -0.62 16.54 -2.95
C ASP A 288 -1.03 16.07 -1.55
N ILE A 289 -1.32 17.01 -0.65
CA ILE A 289 -1.86 16.69 0.67
C ILE A 289 -3.10 15.81 0.48
N THR A 290 -3.12 14.64 1.13
CA THR A 290 -4.19 13.63 0.98
C THR A 290 -4.38 13.09 -0.45
N TRP A 291 -3.33 13.13 -1.28
CA TRP A 291 -3.34 12.53 -2.60
C TRP A 291 -2.09 11.68 -2.81
N GLU A 292 -2.12 10.50 -2.22
CA GLU A 292 -1.19 9.41 -2.47
C GLU A 292 -1.55 8.72 -3.80
N LEU A 293 -0.55 8.15 -4.46
CA LEU A 293 -0.65 7.52 -5.77
C LEU A 293 -0.46 6.00 -5.67
N ASP A 294 -1.07 5.25 -6.59
CA ASP A 294 -0.84 3.82 -6.85
C ASP A 294 -0.54 3.54 -8.33
N ASP A 295 0.00 4.55 -9.03
CA ASP A 295 0.43 4.43 -10.41
C ASP A 295 1.83 3.79 -10.51
N LEU A 296 2.05 3.07 -11.61
CA LEU A 296 3.33 2.49 -11.96
C LEU A 296 3.79 3.07 -13.30
N PHE A 297 4.97 3.65 -13.30
CA PHE A 297 5.58 4.26 -14.47
C PHE A 297 6.95 3.66 -14.75
N ILE A 298 7.27 3.55 -16.03
CA ILE A 298 8.54 3.06 -16.53
C ILE A 298 9.16 4.11 -17.43
N PHE A 299 10.42 4.45 -17.20
CA PHE A 299 11.22 5.27 -18.10
C PHE A 299 12.23 4.39 -18.82
N HIS A 300 12.14 4.32 -20.14
CA HIS A 300 13.08 3.58 -20.97
C HIS A 300 14.35 4.40 -21.20
N LEU A 301 15.48 3.97 -20.65
CA LEU A 301 16.75 4.71 -20.77
C LEU A 301 17.29 4.78 -22.21
N LYS A 302 16.87 3.88 -23.09
CA LYS A 302 17.28 3.88 -24.51
C LYS A 302 16.42 4.82 -25.36
N LYS A 303 15.12 4.84 -25.12
CA LYS A 303 14.14 5.63 -25.90
C LYS A 303 13.90 7.02 -25.30
N MET A 304 14.30 7.22 -24.05
CA MET A 304 14.11 8.46 -23.30
C MET A 304 12.64 8.87 -23.17
N GLU A 305 11.76 7.87 -22.95
CA GLU A 305 10.31 8.06 -22.86
C GLU A 305 9.73 7.41 -21.60
N TRP A 306 8.71 8.04 -21.03
CA TRP A 306 7.87 7.45 -19.99
C TRP A 306 6.73 6.64 -20.59
N ILE A 307 6.45 5.50 -19.97
CA ILE A 307 5.29 4.66 -20.22
C ILE A 307 4.53 4.52 -18.91
N SER A 308 3.21 4.74 -18.95
CA SER A 308 2.31 4.40 -17.85
C SER A 308 1.90 2.95 -18.01
N VAL A 309 2.20 2.14 -17.00
CA VAL A 309 1.88 0.71 -16.95
C VAL A 309 0.60 0.47 -16.17
N ASP A 310 0.45 1.20 -15.06
CA ASP A 310 -0.76 1.19 -14.25
C ASP A 310 -1.12 2.64 -13.91
N GLU A 311 -2.40 2.97 -14.10
CA GLU A 311 -2.90 4.31 -13.84
C GLU A 311 -3.29 4.48 -12.36
N ASP A 312 -3.18 5.72 -11.88
CA ASP A 312 -3.66 6.11 -10.55
C ASP A 312 -5.18 5.85 -10.45
N SER A 313 -5.54 4.97 -9.52
CA SER A 313 -6.91 4.57 -9.22
C SER A 313 -7.43 5.22 -7.93
N ALA A 314 -6.55 5.90 -7.18
CA ALA A 314 -6.83 6.44 -5.85
C ALA A 314 -7.89 7.54 -5.88
N ARG A 315 -7.85 8.40 -6.90
CA ARG A 315 -8.93 9.33 -7.22
C ARG A 315 -9.84 8.68 -8.25
N ARG A 316 -11.12 8.50 -7.90
CA ARG A 316 -12.17 8.38 -8.92
C ARG A 316 -11.98 9.58 -9.85
N LYS A 317 -11.70 9.32 -11.12
CA LYS A 317 -11.85 10.35 -12.15
C LYS A 317 -13.30 10.79 -12.05
N ASP A 318 -13.56 11.93 -11.42
CA ASP A 318 -14.73 12.75 -11.72
C ASP A 318 -14.55 13.19 -13.18
N LYS A 319 -14.66 12.24 -14.12
CA LYS A 319 -15.00 12.54 -15.48
C LYS A 319 -16.31 13.26 -15.34
N GLN A 320 -16.27 14.57 -15.54
CA GLN A 320 -17.39 15.46 -15.75
C GLN A 320 -18.58 14.65 -16.28
N LEU A 321 -19.49 14.29 -15.38
CA LEU A 321 -20.88 14.32 -15.76
C LEU A 321 -21.06 15.79 -16.11
N LEU A 322 -21.06 16.08 -17.41
CA LEU A 322 -21.61 17.30 -17.94
C LEU A 322 -22.87 17.55 -17.12
N SER A 323 -22.81 18.57 -16.27
CA SER A 323 -24.00 19.07 -15.60
C SER A 323 -25.05 19.25 -16.70
N PRO A 324 -26.25 18.67 -16.57
CA PRO A 324 -27.29 18.97 -17.53
C PRO A 324 -27.42 20.48 -17.56
N THR A 325 -27.40 20.97 -18.79
CA THR A 325 -27.50 22.35 -19.24
C THR A 325 -28.33 23.25 -18.34
N LYS A 326 -27.90 24.52 -18.26
CA LYS A 326 -28.67 25.67 -17.79
C LYS A 326 -30.04 25.69 -18.46
N ASP A 327 -31.06 25.06 -17.88
CA ASP A 327 -32.46 25.26 -18.30
C ASP A 327 -33.49 24.81 -17.25
N ASN A 328 -33.16 24.89 -15.95
CA ASN A 328 -34.17 24.70 -14.89
C ASN A 328 -33.98 25.66 -13.71
N LYS A 329 -33.75 26.95 -14.02
CA LYS A 329 -33.97 28.04 -13.07
C LYS A 329 -35.41 28.55 -13.21
N GLN A 330 -36.40 27.75 -12.82
CA GLN A 330 -37.73 28.28 -12.51
C GLN A 330 -38.51 27.47 -11.45
N ASP A 331 -38.19 26.20 -11.22
CA ASP A 331 -38.99 25.38 -10.26
C ASP A 331 -38.49 25.30 -8.82
N LEU A 332 -37.40 25.99 -8.47
CA LEU A 332 -36.88 26.02 -7.07
C LEU A 332 -37.29 27.27 -6.27
N GLN A 333 -38.10 28.18 -6.84
CA GLN A 333 -38.63 29.34 -6.10
C GLN A 333 -39.99 29.10 -5.43
N HIS A 334 -40.69 27.99 -5.72
CA HIS A 334 -42.01 27.75 -5.13
C HIS A 334 -42.00 27.00 -3.78
N SER A 335 -40.92 26.31 -3.40
CA SER A 335 -40.88 25.56 -2.14
C SER A 335 -40.30 26.32 -0.93
N ARG A 336 -39.88 27.59 -1.08
CA ARG A 336 -39.36 28.43 0.02
C ARG A 336 -40.36 29.46 0.58
N ARG A 337 -41.61 29.43 0.14
CA ARG A 337 -42.63 30.41 0.53
C ARG A 337 -43.69 29.95 1.55
N GLN A 338 -43.56 28.75 2.12
CA GLN A 338 -44.53 28.24 3.12
C GLN A 338 -44.02 28.07 4.56
N PHE A 339 -42.76 28.42 4.88
CA PHE A 339 -42.27 28.38 6.27
C PHE A 339 -41.78 29.75 6.76
N ARG A 340 -42.60 30.79 6.62
CA ARG A 340 -42.43 32.07 7.33
C ARG A 340 -43.81 32.71 7.55
N LYS A 341 -44.55 32.23 8.55
CA LYS A 341 -45.64 32.95 9.25
C LYS A 341 -45.98 32.18 10.54
N SER A 342 -45.34 32.57 11.64
CA SER A 342 -45.60 32.25 13.07
C SER A 342 -44.23 32.41 13.76
N THR A 343 -43.83 33.58 14.25
CA THR A 343 -44.35 34.23 15.45
C THR A 343 -43.93 35.71 15.46
N ARG A 344 -44.87 36.59 15.85
CA ARG A 344 -44.70 38.01 16.16
C ARG A 344 -44.36 38.14 17.66
N THR A 345 -43.32 38.90 18.02
CA THR A 345 -43.32 40.23 18.69
C THR A 345 -43.05 40.20 20.20
N GLY A 346 -42.10 41.04 20.63
CA GLY A 346 -41.86 41.37 22.03
C GLY A 346 -40.52 42.06 22.27
N SER A 347 -40.36 43.29 21.79
CA SER A 347 -39.23 44.17 22.13
C SER A 347 -39.42 44.73 23.55
N ILE A 348 -38.36 44.86 24.36
CA ILE A 348 -38.12 45.99 25.29
C ILE A 348 -36.63 46.01 25.73
N LYS A 349 -36.10 47.23 25.80
CA LYS A 349 -34.71 47.70 26.02
C LYS A 349 -34.18 47.52 27.47
N LYS A 350 -32.86 47.81 27.61
CA LYS A 350 -32.09 48.36 28.77
C LYS A 350 -31.09 47.36 29.38
N THR A 351 -29.86 47.67 29.83
CA THR A 351 -29.00 48.86 29.92
C THR A 351 -27.58 48.36 30.28
N VAL A 352 -26.53 49.07 29.87
CA VAL A 352 -25.13 48.84 30.28
C VAL A 352 -24.88 49.38 31.70
N LYS A 353 -24.23 48.61 32.59
CA LYS A 353 -23.36 49.13 33.66
C LYS A 353 -22.21 48.18 33.99
N ARG A 354 -21.06 48.79 34.24
CA ARG A 354 -19.72 48.25 34.54
C ARG A 354 -19.54 48.04 36.07
N THR A 355 -18.37 47.51 36.46
CA THR A 355 -17.74 47.43 37.82
C THR A 355 -18.30 46.35 38.76
N THR A 356 -17.55 45.55 39.55
CA THR A 356 -16.20 45.64 40.18
C THR A 356 -15.65 44.24 40.56
N LEU A 357 -14.34 44.13 40.77
CA LEU A 357 -13.61 42.98 41.36
C LEU A 357 -13.63 42.99 42.90
N SER A 358 -13.58 41.81 43.55
CA SER A 358 -12.74 41.39 44.73
C SER A 358 -13.32 40.10 45.41
N PRO A 359 -12.70 39.45 46.43
CA PRO A 359 -11.99 38.17 46.23
C PRO A 359 -12.32 37.02 47.24
N LEU A 360 -11.73 35.83 46.98
CA LEU A 360 -11.37 34.70 47.89
C LEU A 360 -12.47 33.90 48.63
N LYS A 361 -12.45 32.57 48.45
CA LYS A 361 -12.26 31.55 49.53
C LYS A 361 -12.29 30.10 49.01
N LYS A 362 -11.32 29.28 49.45
CA LYS A 362 -11.47 27.82 49.65
C LYS A 362 -12.20 27.58 50.99
N PRO A 363 -12.92 26.45 51.20
CA PRO A 363 -12.30 25.32 51.90
C PRO A 363 -12.82 23.91 51.48
N ASP A 364 -12.31 22.92 52.22
CA ASP A 364 -12.23 21.46 52.10
C ASP A 364 -13.47 20.55 51.93
N GLN A 365 -13.14 19.36 51.39
CA GLN A 365 -13.57 17.96 51.67
C GLN A 365 -15.01 17.63 52.16
N SER A 366 -15.69 16.77 51.39
CA SER A 366 -16.44 15.60 51.90
C SER A 366 -16.75 14.60 50.77
N GLU A 367 -16.67 13.30 51.08
CA GLU A 367 -17.01 12.13 50.24
C GLU A 367 -18.50 12.09 49.85
N ASP A 368 -18.85 11.68 48.61
CA ASP A 368 -19.57 10.41 48.33
C ASP A 368 -20.05 10.25 46.87
N SER A 369 -19.93 8.99 46.41
CA SER A 369 -20.73 8.29 45.38
C SER A 369 -20.59 8.57 43.86
N LEU A 370 -20.40 7.45 43.14
CA LEU A 370 -20.25 7.28 41.70
C LEU A 370 -21.58 7.41 40.93
N GLU A 371 -21.58 8.15 39.81
CA GLU A 371 -22.45 7.87 38.66
C GLU A 371 -21.69 7.95 37.33
N SER A 372 -21.81 6.90 36.53
CA SER A 372 -21.08 6.66 35.27
C SER A 372 -21.70 7.38 34.05
N PRO A 373 -20.91 7.78 33.03
CA PRO A 373 -21.42 8.41 31.81
C PRO A 373 -21.81 7.36 30.76
N THR A 374 -22.96 6.71 30.90
CA THR A 374 -23.42 5.66 29.94
C THR A 374 -24.56 6.10 29.00
N ARG A 375 -25.03 7.35 29.04
CA ARG A 375 -26.18 7.77 28.21
C ARG A 375 -25.87 8.32 26.81
N ASN A 376 -24.63 8.70 26.49
CA ASN A 376 -24.32 9.36 25.20
C ASN A 376 -23.72 8.44 24.12
N LEU A 377 -23.35 7.19 24.44
CA LEU A 377 -22.81 6.23 23.47
C LEU A 377 -23.91 5.44 22.72
N SER A 378 -25.09 5.25 23.32
CA SER A 378 -26.18 4.46 22.73
C SER A 378 -26.89 5.19 21.58
N GLN A 379 -27.01 6.52 21.64
CA GLN A 379 -27.64 7.32 20.59
C GLN A 379 -26.76 7.45 19.32
N ALA A 380 -25.43 7.54 19.48
CA ALA A 380 -24.50 7.59 18.35
C ALA A 380 -24.45 6.24 17.59
N GLN A 381 -24.45 5.12 18.32
CA GLN A 381 -24.46 3.77 17.72
C GLN A 381 -25.80 3.42 17.04
N SER A 382 -26.91 3.93 17.57
CA SER A 382 -28.25 3.77 16.97
C SER A 382 -28.37 4.46 15.61
N ASN A 383 -27.87 5.70 15.50
CA ASN A 383 -27.92 6.49 14.26
C ASN A 383 -27.01 5.95 13.16
N GLN A 384 -25.91 5.29 13.51
CA GLN A 384 -24.99 4.70 12.54
C GLN A 384 -25.53 3.38 11.95
N LYS A 385 -26.19 2.55 12.78
CA LYS A 385 -26.88 1.34 12.31
C LYS A 385 -28.04 1.65 11.35
N THR A 386 -28.81 2.71 11.61
CA THR A 386 -29.93 3.12 10.74
C THR A 386 -29.45 3.66 9.37
N LEU A 387 -28.29 4.33 9.32
CA LEU A 387 -27.71 4.81 8.07
C LEU A 387 -27.19 3.66 7.19
N ASP A 388 -26.59 2.64 7.80
CA ASP A 388 -26.06 1.47 7.09
C ASP A 388 -27.17 0.53 6.59
N GLU A 389 -28.27 0.40 7.34
CA GLU A 389 -29.48 -0.30 6.87
C GLU A 389 -30.12 0.40 5.68
N LYS A 390 -30.17 1.73 5.68
CA LYS A 390 -30.70 2.52 4.56
C LYS A 390 -29.84 2.35 3.30
N LYS A 391 -28.51 2.35 3.42
CA LYS A 391 -27.58 2.06 2.32
C LYS A 391 -27.73 0.63 1.79
N ARG A 392 -27.92 -0.36 2.67
CA ARG A 392 -28.16 -1.76 2.26
C ARG A 392 -29.47 -1.91 1.47
N LYS A 393 -30.55 -1.25 1.93
CA LYS A 393 -31.84 -1.22 1.22
C LYS A 393 -31.73 -0.55 -0.16
N GLU A 394 -30.98 0.54 -0.28
CA GLU A 394 -30.74 1.21 -1.57
C GLU A 394 -29.92 0.34 -2.54
N ILE A 395 -28.88 -0.34 -2.06
CA ILE A 395 -28.09 -1.29 -2.88
C ILE A 395 -28.95 -2.47 -3.33
N GLN A 396 -29.81 -2.99 -2.45
CA GLN A 396 -30.72 -4.09 -2.76
C GLN A 396 -31.80 -3.67 -3.75
N GLN A 397 -32.34 -2.45 -3.64
CA GLN A 397 -33.27 -1.87 -4.63
C GLN A 397 -32.60 -1.66 -5.99
N LYS A 398 -31.37 -1.14 -6.03
CA LYS A 398 -30.60 -0.99 -7.28
C LYS A 398 -30.30 -2.35 -7.92
N LYS A 399 -29.97 -3.36 -7.12
CA LYS A 399 -29.76 -4.75 -7.58
C LYS A 399 -31.05 -5.37 -8.13
N MET A 400 -32.17 -5.19 -7.45
CA MET A 400 -33.50 -5.66 -7.91
C MET A 400 -33.95 -4.93 -9.18
N ALA A 401 -33.66 -3.63 -9.31
CA ALA A 401 -33.93 -2.85 -10.52
C ALA A 401 -33.05 -3.32 -11.70
N LEU A 402 -31.78 -3.64 -11.45
CA LEU A 402 -30.88 -4.25 -12.45
C LEU A 402 -31.34 -5.64 -12.90
N LEU A 403 -31.85 -6.46 -11.98
CA LEU A 403 -32.43 -7.76 -12.28
C LEU A 403 -33.74 -7.66 -13.07
N LYS A 404 -34.54 -6.60 -12.86
CA LYS A 404 -35.74 -6.30 -13.66
C LYS A 404 -35.45 -5.88 -15.10
N ILE A 405 -34.25 -5.40 -15.42
CA ILE A 405 -33.85 -5.03 -16.79
C ILE A 405 -33.59 -6.28 -17.65
N PHE A 406 -33.31 -7.43 -17.03
CA PHE A 406 -33.15 -8.71 -17.70
C PHE A 406 -34.35 -9.61 -17.37
N GLU A 407 -35.42 -9.51 -18.15
CA GLU A 407 -36.50 -10.52 -18.11
C GLU A 407 -35.95 -11.84 -18.65
N VAL A 408 -35.44 -12.68 -17.73
CA VAL A 408 -35.14 -14.09 -18.00
C VAL A 408 -36.40 -14.89 -17.72
N ASP A 409 -36.87 -15.59 -18.75
CA ASP A 409 -38.02 -16.48 -18.72
C ASP A 409 -37.94 -17.50 -17.56
N GLU A 410 -39.05 -17.71 -16.85
CA GLU A 410 -39.10 -18.52 -15.62
C GLU A 410 -38.70 -19.99 -15.86
N GLY A 411 -38.82 -20.48 -17.10
CA GLY A 411 -38.34 -21.81 -17.49
C GLY A 411 -36.82 -21.99 -17.40
N GLN A 412 -36.02 -20.92 -17.52
CA GLN A 412 -34.55 -20.99 -17.46
C GLN A 412 -34.01 -20.89 -16.02
N LYS A 413 -34.81 -20.42 -15.06
CA LYS A 413 -34.41 -20.32 -13.64
C LYS A 413 -34.36 -21.69 -12.95
N LEU A 414 -35.14 -22.66 -13.42
CA LEU A 414 -35.17 -24.01 -12.87
C LEU A 414 -33.93 -24.85 -13.26
N GLN A 415 -33.16 -24.47 -14.27
CA GLN A 415 -31.90 -25.15 -14.62
C GLN A 415 -30.67 -24.60 -13.88
N LEU A 416 -30.81 -23.50 -13.13
CA LEU A 416 -29.71 -22.84 -12.42
C LEU A 416 -29.73 -23.05 -10.90
N ARG A 417 -30.68 -23.86 -10.40
CA ARG A 417 -30.63 -24.40 -9.04
C ARG A 417 -30.31 -25.88 -9.15
N ASP A 418 -29.03 -26.19 -9.23
CA ASP A 418 -28.41 -27.18 -8.35
C ASP A 418 -26.89 -27.15 -8.48
N ASN A 419 -26.26 -26.94 -7.31
CA ASN A 419 -24.92 -27.33 -6.88
C ASN A 419 -23.68 -27.07 -7.76
N SER A 420 -22.65 -26.50 -7.12
CA SER A 420 -21.19 -26.65 -7.37
C SER A 420 -20.40 -25.37 -7.79
N PRO A 421 -19.06 -25.39 -7.61
CA PRO A 421 -18.19 -24.29 -7.17
C PRO A 421 -17.89 -23.24 -8.26
N THR A 422 -18.89 -22.45 -8.62
CA THR A 422 -18.84 -21.57 -9.82
C THR A 422 -18.71 -20.08 -9.49
N SER A 423 -18.66 -19.70 -8.21
CA SER A 423 -18.56 -18.30 -7.77
C SER A 423 -17.19 -17.66 -8.04
N GLU A 424 -16.13 -18.45 -8.19
CA GLU A 424 -14.78 -17.97 -8.58
C GLU A 424 -14.62 -17.85 -10.10
N LYS A 425 -15.16 -18.80 -10.86
CA LYS A 425 -15.15 -18.72 -12.33
C LYS A 425 -16.00 -17.56 -12.86
N MET A 426 -17.09 -17.19 -12.17
CA MET A 426 -17.88 -16.01 -12.52
C MET A 426 -17.21 -14.66 -12.19
N ARG A 427 -16.28 -14.61 -11.22
CA ARG A 427 -15.52 -13.37 -10.94
C ARG A 427 -14.46 -13.11 -12.02
N ASN A 428 -13.86 -14.16 -12.55
CA ASN A 428 -12.86 -14.05 -13.61
C ASN A 428 -13.48 -13.86 -15.00
N SER A 429 -14.74 -14.29 -15.24
CA SER A 429 -15.40 -14.13 -16.54
C SER A 429 -15.96 -12.73 -16.80
N LEU A 430 -16.15 -11.90 -15.76
CA LEU A 430 -16.61 -10.51 -15.92
C LEU A 430 -15.52 -9.55 -16.44
N PHE A 431 -14.26 -9.98 -16.48
CA PHE A 431 -13.16 -9.25 -17.14
C PHE A 431 -12.96 -9.64 -18.62
N LEU A 432 -13.70 -10.63 -19.11
CA LEU A 432 -13.56 -11.14 -20.47
C LEU A 432 -14.86 -11.03 -21.28
N VAL A 433 -15.50 -9.87 -21.25
CA VAL A 433 -16.59 -9.54 -22.19
C VAL A 433 -16.30 -8.22 -22.90
N GLY A 434 -15.10 -8.09 -23.48
CA GLY A 434 -14.89 -7.12 -24.56
C GLY A 434 -15.39 -7.75 -25.86
N ASN A 435 -16.08 -6.98 -26.71
CA ASN A 435 -16.54 -7.44 -28.03
C ASN A 435 -15.33 -7.61 -28.99
N PRO A 436 -14.74 -8.82 -29.14
CA PRO A 436 -13.43 -8.96 -29.77
C PRO A 436 -13.49 -8.78 -31.29
N LYS A 437 -14.69 -8.94 -31.87
CA LYS A 437 -14.94 -8.93 -33.32
C LYS A 437 -15.68 -7.68 -33.79
N ALA A 438 -16.03 -6.76 -32.88
CA ALA A 438 -16.80 -5.54 -33.17
C ALA A 438 -18.14 -5.78 -33.91
N ASP A 439 -18.74 -6.97 -33.78
CA ASP A 439 -19.86 -7.46 -34.60
C ASP A 439 -21.22 -7.41 -33.90
N LEU A 440 -21.24 -7.23 -32.57
CA LEU A 440 -22.47 -6.98 -31.80
C LEU A 440 -23.13 -5.64 -32.17
N LYS A 441 -24.22 -5.70 -32.95
CA LYS A 441 -25.07 -4.53 -33.27
C LYS A 441 -26.14 -4.32 -32.20
N ILE A 442 -26.20 -3.11 -31.62
CA ILE A 442 -27.26 -2.71 -30.68
C ILE A 442 -28.55 -2.39 -31.45
N ARG A 443 -29.72 -2.92 -31.02
CA ARG A 443 -31.03 -2.42 -31.47
C ARG A 443 -31.25 -1.01 -30.92
N GLN A 444 -31.20 0.00 -31.79
CA GLN A 444 -31.13 1.43 -31.45
C GLN A 444 -32.38 2.03 -30.73
N GLY A 445 -33.40 1.25 -30.38
CA GLY A 445 -34.68 1.76 -29.88
C GLY A 445 -34.91 1.76 -28.35
N LYS A 446 -34.00 1.23 -27.53
CA LYS A 446 -34.26 1.04 -26.07
C LYS A 446 -33.13 1.48 -25.12
N LEU A 447 -32.13 2.22 -25.58
CA LEU A 447 -31.11 2.77 -24.67
C LEU A 447 -31.53 4.13 -24.12
N THR A 448 -31.71 4.23 -22.80
CA THR A 448 -31.76 5.51 -22.09
C THR A 448 -30.43 6.25 -22.25
N GLU A 449 -30.41 7.59 -22.16
CA GLU A 449 -29.19 8.40 -22.33
C GLU A 449 -28.04 7.97 -21.39
N PHE A 450 -28.37 7.42 -20.22
CA PHE A 450 -27.41 6.85 -19.27
C PHE A 450 -26.76 5.53 -19.73
N GLY A 451 -27.40 4.76 -20.61
CA GLY A 451 -26.88 3.47 -21.10
C GLY A 451 -25.86 3.62 -22.23
N LYS A 452 -25.92 4.71 -23.00
CA LYS A 452 -25.07 4.94 -24.18
C LYS A 452 -23.56 4.97 -23.86
N PRO A 453 -23.09 5.63 -22.78
CA PRO A 453 -21.67 5.67 -22.43
C PRO A 453 -21.12 4.31 -22.00
N LEU A 454 -21.91 3.56 -21.22
CA LEU A 454 -21.56 2.24 -20.67
C LEU A 454 -21.38 1.20 -21.78
N VAL A 455 -22.27 1.20 -22.77
CA VAL A 455 -22.17 0.27 -23.91
C VAL A 455 -21.04 0.68 -24.85
N SER A 456 -20.75 1.98 -25.00
CA SER A 456 -19.60 2.42 -25.82
C SER A 456 -18.26 1.90 -25.29
N LYS A 457 -18.12 1.79 -23.95
CA LYS A 457 -16.91 1.25 -23.30
C LYS A 457 -16.77 -0.27 -23.49
N PHE A 458 -17.89 -0.95 -23.67
CA PHE A 458 -17.98 -2.40 -23.89
C PHE A 458 -17.69 -2.82 -25.35
N LEU A 459 -17.96 -1.90 -26.29
CA LEU A 459 -17.78 -2.10 -27.73
C LEU A 459 -16.43 -1.56 -28.25
N GLN A 460 -15.63 -0.93 -27.41
CA GLN A 460 -14.28 -0.52 -27.82
C GLN A 460 -13.44 -1.77 -28.12
N PRO A 461 -12.68 -1.77 -29.24
CA PRO A 461 -11.69 -2.82 -29.49
C PRO A 461 -10.78 -2.93 -28.27
N LEU A 462 -10.43 -4.15 -27.86
CA LEU A 462 -9.37 -4.38 -26.89
C LEU A 462 -8.12 -3.65 -27.41
N GLN A 463 -7.83 -2.47 -26.87
CA GLN A 463 -6.50 -1.90 -27.00
C GLN A 463 -5.56 -2.98 -26.49
N SER A 464 -4.56 -3.33 -27.29
CA SER A 464 -3.57 -4.36 -26.95
C SER A 464 -3.18 -4.21 -25.49
N MET A 465 -3.57 -5.18 -24.65
CA MET A 465 -3.24 -5.27 -23.22
C MET A 465 -1.74 -5.56 -23.01
N GLN A 466 -0.88 -4.97 -23.84
CA GLN A 466 0.55 -5.26 -23.88
C GLN A 466 1.29 -4.69 -22.67
N ASN A 467 0.67 -3.79 -21.89
CA ASN A 467 1.32 -3.10 -20.77
C ASN A 467 0.50 -3.16 -19.45
N SER A 468 -0.48 -4.05 -19.30
CA SER A 468 -1.28 -4.12 -18.07
C SER A 468 -0.73 -5.17 -17.11
N ILE A 469 -0.45 -4.78 -15.87
CA ILE A 469 -0.10 -5.72 -14.80
C ILE A 469 -1.38 -6.36 -14.25
N VAL A 470 -1.34 -7.68 -14.05
CA VAL A 470 -2.48 -8.44 -13.52
C VAL A 470 -2.36 -8.56 -12.00
N GLY A 471 -3.46 -8.87 -11.30
CA GLY A 471 -3.45 -9.17 -9.87
C GLY A 471 -3.85 -7.98 -8.98
N LYS A 472 -3.67 -8.17 -7.68
CA LYS A 472 -4.12 -7.18 -6.67
C LYS A 472 -2.98 -6.23 -6.38
N LYS A 473 -3.01 -5.04 -6.99
CA LYS A 473 -2.02 -3.99 -6.73
C LYS A 473 -2.14 -3.42 -5.30
N PRO A 474 -1.03 -2.91 -4.73
CA PRO A 474 -1.09 -2.17 -3.49
C PRO A 474 -1.98 -0.94 -3.64
N CYS A 475 -2.71 -0.58 -2.59
CA CYS A 475 -3.43 0.71 -2.57
C CYS A 475 -2.44 1.88 -2.60
N ALA A 476 -2.96 3.05 -2.95
CA ALA A 476 -2.19 4.28 -3.00
C ALA A 476 -1.51 4.60 -1.68
N ARG A 477 -0.22 4.91 -1.74
CA ARG A 477 0.63 5.03 -0.56
C ARG A 477 1.89 5.86 -0.82
N ASP A 478 2.38 6.52 0.22
CA ASP A 478 3.71 7.11 0.27
C ASP A 478 4.53 6.54 1.45
N GLY A 479 5.82 6.86 1.50
CA GLY A 479 6.70 6.44 2.60
C GLY A 479 6.81 4.91 2.75
N HIS A 480 6.50 4.15 1.71
CA HIS A 480 6.67 2.70 1.69
C HIS A 480 8.12 2.36 1.37
N SER A 481 8.56 1.22 1.87
CA SER A 481 9.91 0.71 1.61
C SER A 481 9.86 -0.32 0.51
N PHE A 482 10.96 -0.46 -0.23
CA PHE A 482 11.09 -1.51 -1.23
C PHE A 482 12.44 -2.20 -1.16
N THR A 483 12.49 -3.40 -1.72
CA THR A 483 13.73 -4.13 -2.00
C THR A 483 13.49 -5.08 -3.16
N ILE A 484 14.55 -5.55 -3.79
CA ILE A 484 14.48 -6.53 -4.87
C ILE A 484 14.96 -7.88 -4.33
N TYR A 485 14.16 -8.91 -4.52
CA TYR A 485 14.49 -10.29 -4.19
C TYR A 485 14.33 -11.16 -5.42
N ASN A 486 15.43 -11.74 -5.91
CA ASN A 486 15.47 -12.47 -7.18
C ASN A 486 14.94 -11.59 -8.33
N THR A 487 13.78 -11.94 -8.89
CA THR A 487 13.09 -11.21 -9.96
C THR A 487 11.83 -10.49 -9.47
N GLN A 488 11.67 -10.33 -8.15
CA GLN A 488 10.48 -9.73 -7.55
C GLN A 488 10.83 -8.44 -6.83
N LEU A 489 10.05 -7.38 -7.12
CA LEU A 489 10.01 -6.18 -6.30
C LEU A 489 9.14 -6.47 -5.08
N LEU A 490 9.69 -6.34 -3.89
CA LEU A 490 8.94 -6.38 -2.64
C LEU A 490 8.67 -4.96 -2.14
N ILE A 491 7.42 -4.68 -1.78
CA ILE A 491 7.00 -3.42 -1.14
C ILE A 491 6.43 -3.74 0.22
N PHE A 492 6.86 -2.98 1.24
CA PHE A 492 6.36 -3.08 2.59
C PHE A 492 5.76 -1.75 3.07
N GLY A 493 4.59 -1.83 3.68
CA GLY A 493 4.02 -0.74 4.48
C GLY A 493 3.71 0.53 3.67
N GLY A 494 4.01 1.69 4.28
CA GLY A 494 3.66 3.01 3.77
C GLY A 494 2.44 3.60 4.48
N ASP A 495 2.01 4.77 4.06
CA ASP A 495 0.87 5.49 4.63
C ASP A 495 -0.12 5.95 3.55
N ARG A 496 -1.39 6.06 3.95
CA ARG A 496 -2.41 6.79 3.20
C ARG A 496 -3.30 7.55 4.17
N HIS A 497 -3.34 8.87 4.04
CA HIS A 497 -4.16 9.73 4.90
C HIS A 497 -3.95 9.47 6.41
N GLN A 498 -2.70 9.34 6.84
CA GLN A 498 -2.32 9.04 8.22
C GLN A 498 -2.73 7.63 8.69
N MET A 499 -3.09 6.74 7.76
CA MET A 499 -3.30 5.33 8.01
C MET A 499 -2.15 4.53 7.41
N SER A 500 -1.22 4.14 8.27
CA SER A 500 -0.09 3.31 7.87
C SER A 500 -0.52 1.87 7.55
N PHE A 501 0.28 1.17 6.76
CA PHE A 501 0.08 -0.24 6.41
C PHE A 501 1.16 -1.15 7.03
N ASN A 502 0.86 -2.44 7.12
CA ASN A 502 1.79 -3.53 7.49
C ASN A 502 1.73 -4.68 6.45
N ASP A 503 1.23 -4.37 5.27
CA ASP A 503 1.08 -5.32 4.17
C ASP A 503 2.38 -5.44 3.36
N ILE A 504 2.50 -6.57 2.67
CA ILE A 504 3.65 -6.89 1.82
C ILE A 504 3.11 -7.24 0.44
N TYR A 505 3.63 -6.60 -0.59
CA TYR A 505 3.30 -6.91 -1.97
C TYR A 505 4.55 -7.29 -2.75
N ALA A 506 4.41 -8.25 -3.65
CA ALA A 506 5.41 -8.59 -4.64
C ALA A 506 4.89 -8.29 -6.04
N LEU A 507 5.74 -7.68 -6.86
CA LEU A 507 5.57 -7.54 -8.31
C LEU A 507 6.64 -8.35 -9.02
N ASP A 508 6.22 -9.26 -9.89
CA ASP A 508 7.13 -9.99 -10.78
C ASP A 508 7.65 -9.07 -11.90
N LEU A 509 8.98 -8.93 -11.96
CA LEU A 509 9.68 -8.06 -12.90
C LEU A 509 10.12 -8.79 -14.17
N THR A 510 10.05 -10.13 -14.25
CA THR A 510 10.60 -10.93 -15.38
C THR A 510 10.10 -10.51 -16.76
N LYS A 511 8.94 -9.85 -16.84
CA LYS A 511 8.29 -9.43 -18.08
C LYS A 511 8.02 -7.93 -18.16
N ILE A 512 8.66 -7.14 -17.30
CA ILE A 512 8.59 -5.67 -17.30
C ILE A 512 9.81 -5.12 -18.03
#